data_AF-A0A504Z5I5-F1
#
_entry.id   AF-A0A504Z5I5-F1
#
_cell.length_a   1.000
_cell.length_b   1.000
_cell.length_c   1.000
_cell.angle_alpha   90.00
_cell.angle_beta   90.00
_cell.angle_gamma   90.00
#
_symmetry.space_group_name_H-M   'P 1'
#
loop_
_entity.id
_entity.type
_entity.pdbx_description
1 polymer ?
#
loop_
_entity_poly.entity_id
_entity_poly.type
_entity_poly.pdbx_seq_one_letter_code
_entity_poly.pdbx_strand_id
1 'polypeptide(L)'
;QYAQKFVRSQTDSLPGVSYDEVERPGLSNLIRILAAVEIHSLREPTKKMSKSDSSPGSVILLTDNPDTIRAKIRRSQTDSLPGVSYDEVERPGLSNLIRILAARRGKSNL
;
A
#
# COMPACT_ATOMS: atom_id res chain seq x y z
N GLN A 1 -5.87 5.21 23.14
CA GLN A 1 -5.03 4.70 24.25
C GLN A 1 -4.29 3.39 23.90
N TYR A 2 -4.93 2.37 23.32
CA TYR A 2 -4.25 1.11 22.96
C TYR A 2 -3.29 1.25 21.76
N ALA A 3 -3.70 1.99 20.72
CA ALA A 3 -2.86 2.27 19.54
C ALA A 3 -1.56 3.02 19.89
N GLN A 4 -1.62 3.99 20.79
CA GLN A 4 -0.43 4.72 21.28
C GLN A 4 0.53 3.80 22.04
N LYS A 5 0.01 2.88 22.87
CA LYS A 5 0.83 1.89 23.59
C LYS A 5 1.49 0.88 22.64
N PHE A 6 0.77 0.46 21.60
CA PHE A 6 1.29 -0.46 20.59
C PHE A 6 2.42 0.18 19.77
N VAL A 7 2.21 1.41 19.29
CA VAL A 7 3.23 2.18 18.56
C VAL A 7 4.48 2.38 19.42
N ARG A 8 4.30 2.76 20.68
CA ARG A 8 5.41 2.92 21.64
C ARG A 8 6.21 1.63 21.84
N SER A 9 5.55 0.48 21.97
CA SER A 9 6.24 -0.82 22.10
C SER A 9 7.03 -1.24 20.86
N GLN A 10 6.68 -0.72 19.68
CA GLN A 10 7.38 -1.02 18.42
C GLN A 10 8.52 -0.02 18.15
N THR A 11 8.45 1.21 18.70
CA THR A 11 9.51 2.21 18.57
C THR A 11 10.65 1.99 19.57
N ASP A 12 10.35 1.50 20.77
CA ASP A 12 11.36 1.23 21.82
C ASP A 12 12.36 0.12 21.44
N SER A 13 12.06 -0.68 20.40
CA SER A 13 12.93 -1.75 19.88
C SER A 13 13.81 -1.32 18.69
N LEU A 14 13.65 -0.09 18.18
CA LEU A 14 14.46 0.47 17.09
C LEU A 14 15.56 1.36 17.68
N PRO A 15 16.86 1.03 17.50
CA PRO A 15 17.94 1.80 18.10
C PRO A 15 18.00 3.20 17.47
N GLY A 16 17.86 4.22 18.31
CA GLY A 16 18.11 5.62 17.96
C GLY A 16 16.89 6.47 17.60
N VAL A 17 15.65 5.98 17.81
CA VAL A 17 14.43 6.77 17.53
C VAL A 17 13.66 7.03 18.83
N SER A 18 13.53 8.31 19.20
CA SER A 18 12.75 8.74 20.38
C SER A 18 11.28 8.95 20.05
N TYR A 19 10.37 8.61 20.97
CA TYR A 19 8.92 8.87 20.81
C TYR A 19 8.62 10.35 20.52
N ASP A 20 9.38 11.28 21.10
CA ASP A 20 9.17 12.72 20.90
C ASP A 20 9.53 13.17 19.46
N GLU A 21 10.32 12.40 18.71
CA GLU A 21 10.57 12.66 17.28
C GLU A 21 9.43 12.18 16.39
N VAL A 22 8.67 11.17 16.84
CA VAL A 22 7.53 10.59 16.13
C VAL A 22 6.35 11.54 16.05
N GLU A 23 6.15 12.40 17.06
CA GLU A 23 5.09 13.40 17.07
C GLU A 23 5.43 14.68 16.28
N ARG A 24 6.64 14.78 15.70
CA ARG A 24 6.91 15.84 14.72
C ARG A 24 6.01 15.63 13.50
N PRO A 25 5.35 16.69 12.99
CA PRO A 25 4.38 16.57 11.89
C PRO A 25 4.93 16.00 10.57
N GLY A 26 6.25 15.76 10.46
CA GLY A 26 6.88 15.03 9.35
C GLY A 26 7.11 13.54 9.59
N LEU A 27 7.19 13.07 10.84
CA LEU A 27 7.44 11.66 11.19
C LEU A 27 6.16 10.88 11.53
N SER A 28 5.06 11.57 11.87
CA SER A 28 3.75 10.94 12.08
C SER A 28 3.22 10.26 10.80
N ASN A 29 3.66 10.73 9.62
CA ASN A 29 3.41 10.06 8.35
C ASN A 29 4.19 8.75 8.22
N LEU A 30 5.38 8.64 8.80
CA LEU A 30 6.23 7.44 8.75
C LEU A 30 5.60 6.27 9.52
N ILE A 31 4.97 6.53 10.67
CA ILE A 31 4.26 5.49 11.43
C ILE A 31 2.92 5.11 10.79
N ARG A 32 2.23 6.02 10.12
CA ARG A 32 1.03 5.66 9.32
C ARG A 32 1.39 4.79 8.12
N ILE A 33 2.52 5.05 7.46
CA ILE A 33 3.04 4.24 6.35
C ILE A 33 3.45 2.84 6.82
N LEU A 34 4.03 2.70 8.02
CA LEU A 34 4.39 1.38 8.56
C LEU A 34 3.18 0.56 9.05
N ALA A 35 2.07 1.21 9.43
CA ALA A 35 0.92 0.54 10.03
C ALA A 35 -0.28 0.31 9.09
N ALA A 36 -0.36 0.95 7.91
CA ALA A 36 -1.55 0.86 7.06
C ALA A 36 -1.30 1.15 5.58
N VAL A 37 -0.43 0.37 4.91
CA VAL A 37 -0.38 0.37 3.44
C VAL A 37 -1.63 -0.36 2.93
N GLU A 38 -2.70 0.38 2.65
CA GLU A 38 -3.90 -0.20 2.05
C GLU A 38 -3.66 -0.49 0.57
N ILE A 39 -3.90 -1.74 0.16
CA ILE A 39 -3.92 -2.15 -1.24
C ILE A 39 -5.36 -2.12 -1.73
N HIS A 40 -5.57 -1.46 -2.86
CA HIS A 40 -6.90 -1.30 -3.46
C HIS A 40 -7.15 -2.33 -4.55
N SER A 41 -8.42 -2.50 -4.91
CA SER A 41 -8.84 -3.37 -5.99
C SER A 41 -8.17 -2.99 -7.30
N LEU A 42 -7.72 -4.01 -8.05
CA LEU A 42 -7.16 -3.83 -9.39
C LEU A 42 -8.22 -3.43 -10.42
N ARG A 43 -9.51 -3.53 -10.08
CA ARG A 43 -10.62 -3.17 -10.98
C ARG A 43 -11.35 -1.91 -10.58
N GLU A 44 -11.31 -1.56 -9.30
CA GLU A 44 -11.94 -0.37 -8.74
C GLU A 44 -10.95 0.27 -7.75
N PRO A 45 -10.04 1.15 -8.20
CA PRO A 45 -8.95 1.67 -7.38
C PRO A 45 -9.36 2.49 -6.14
N THR A 46 -10.64 2.82 -6.02
CA THR A 46 -11.23 3.51 -4.86
C THR A 46 -11.73 2.53 -3.79
N LYS A 47 -11.82 1.23 -4.10
CA LYS A 47 -12.25 0.19 -3.16
C LYS A 47 -11.04 -0.57 -2.61
N LYS A 48 -11.06 -0.85 -1.32
CA LYS A 48 -10.09 -1.76 -0.69
C LYS A 48 -10.19 -3.15 -1.33
N MET A 49 -9.04 -3.80 -1.54
CA MET A 49 -9.01 -5.16 -2.06
C MET A 49 -9.72 -6.11 -1.08
N SER A 50 -10.69 -6.89 -1.58
CA SER A 50 -11.42 -7.87 -0.79
C SER A 50 -11.31 -9.26 -1.40
N LYS A 51 -11.12 -10.28 -0.56
CA LYS A 51 -11.13 -11.69 -0.97
C LYS A 51 -12.52 -12.16 -1.43
N SER A 52 -13.58 -11.50 -0.96
CA SER A 52 -14.98 -11.83 -1.27
C SER A 52 -15.55 -11.03 -2.44
N ASP A 53 -14.71 -10.25 -3.13
CA ASP A 53 -15.13 -9.51 -4.32
C ASP A 53 -15.57 -10.51 -5.41
N SER A 54 -16.69 -10.20 -6.06
CA SER A 54 -17.26 -11.04 -7.11
C SER A 54 -16.40 -11.06 -8.37
N SER A 55 -15.49 -10.08 -8.54
CA SER A 55 -14.57 -9.99 -9.67
C SER A 55 -13.24 -10.69 -9.35
N PRO A 56 -12.93 -11.87 -9.93
CA PRO A 56 -11.68 -12.57 -9.65
C PRO A 56 -10.43 -11.77 -10.04
N GLY A 57 -10.59 -10.79 -10.93
CA GLY A 57 -9.51 -9.91 -11.38
C GLY A 57 -9.25 -8.70 -10.50
N SER A 58 -10.03 -8.46 -9.43
CA SER A 58 -9.82 -7.33 -8.52
C SER A 58 -8.77 -7.59 -7.44
N VAL A 59 -8.49 -8.88 -7.16
CA VAL A 59 -7.61 -9.35 -6.08
C VAL A 59 -6.46 -10.20 -6.64
N ILE A 60 -5.27 -10.05 -6.07
CA ILE A 60 -4.16 -11.00 -6.25
C ILE A 60 -4.17 -11.93 -5.03
N LEU A 61 -4.31 -13.22 -5.28
CA LEU A 61 -4.24 -14.24 -4.22
C LEU A 61 -2.81 -14.78 -4.13
N LEU A 62 -2.38 -15.15 -2.92
CA LEU A 62 -1.08 -15.79 -2.72
C LEU A 62 -0.97 -17.16 -3.43
N THR A 63 -2.12 -17.77 -3.71
CA THR A 63 -2.24 -19.03 -4.44
C THR A 63 -2.34 -18.85 -5.95
N ASP A 64 -2.38 -17.61 -6.45
CA ASP A 64 -2.39 -17.38 -7.90
C ASP A 64 -1.05 -17.81 -8.50
N ASN A 65 -1.12 -18.54 -9.62
CA ASN A 65 0.09 -18.86 -10.38
C ASN A 65 0.67 -17.60 -11.07
N PRO A 66 1.94 -17.64 -11.51
CA PRO A 66 2.58 -16.48 -12.12
C PRO A 66 1.88 -15.90 -13.35
N ASP A 67 1.23 -16.73 -14.17
CA ASP A 67 0.53 -16.27 -15.37
C ASP A 67 -0.75 -15.52 -15.04
N THR A 68 -1.50 -16.03 -14.06
CA THR A 68 -2.69 -15.37 -13.52
C THR A 68 -2.33 -14.03 -12.92
N ILE A 69 -1.26 -13.95 -12.11
CA ILE A 69 -0.79 -12.68 -11.52
C ILE A 69 -0.44 -11.68 -12.64
N ARG A 70 0.36 -12.09 -13.62
CA ARG A 70 0.72 -11.24 -14.77
C ARG A 70 -0.51 -10.73 -15.52
N ALA A 71 -1.48 -11.61 -15.77
CA ALA A 71 -2.69 -11.28 -16.47
C ALA A 71 -3.61 -10.32 -15.69
N LYS A 72 -3.67 -10.45 -14.36
CA LYS A 72 -4.40 -9.54 -13.47
C LYS A 72 -3.75 -8.16 -13.44
N ILE A 73 -2.43 -8.07 -13.25
CA ILE A 73 -1.69 -6.81 -13.27
C ILE A 73 -1.88 -6.09 -14.61
N ARG A 74 -1.72 -6.80 -15.74
CA ARG A 74 -1.89 -6.22 -17.09
C ARG A 74 -3.29 -5.66 -17.34
N ARG A 75 -4.30 -6.23 -16.70
CA ARG A 75 -5.71 -5.81 -16.85
C ARG A 75 -6.17 -4.86 -15.74
N SER A 76 -5.26 -4.43 -14.87
CA SER A 76 -5.59 -3.48 -13.80
C SER A 76 -6.11 -2.18 -14.39
N GLN A 77 -7.17 -1.64 -13.78
CA GLN A 77 -7.70 -0.34 -14.16
C GLN A 77 -6.68 0.74 -13.79
N THR A 78 -6.36 1.56 -14.78
CA THR A 78 -5.46 2.70 -14.69
C THR A 78 -6.06 3.87 -15.45
N ASP A 79 -5.52 5.07 -15.27
CA ASP A 79 -5.85 6.22 -16.10
C ASP A 79 -5.25 6.09 -17.51
N SER A 80 -5.63 7.00 -18.41
CA SER A 80 -5.11 7.04 -19.79
C SER A 80 -4.01 8.08 -19.99
N LEU A 81 -3.43 8.62 -18.90
CA LEU A 81 -2.40 9.64 -18.99
C LEU A 81 -1.03 9.01 -19.33
N PRO A 82 -0.21 9.68 -20.14
CA PRO A 82 1.13 9.19 -20.45
C PRO A 82 2.04 9.22 -19.22
N GLY A 83 3.03 8.33 -19.22
CA GLY A 83 4.05 8.27 -18.19
C GLY A 83 3.62 7.60 -16.89
N VAL A 84 4.61 7.29 -16.04
CA VAL A 84 4.40 6.63 -14.75
C VAL A 84 4.65 7.65 -13.64
N SER A 85 3.62 7.98 -12.87
CA SER A 85 3.71 8.86 -11.70
C SER A 85 2.87 8.33 -10.54
N TYR A 86 3.17 8.80 -9.34
CA TYR A 86 2.41 8.50 -8.13
C TYR A 86 1.53 9.70 -7.77
N ASP A 87 0.22 9.47 -7.75
CA ASP A 87 -0.80 10.40 -7.28
C ASP A 87 -2.02 9.60 -6.81
N GLU A 88 -2.33 9.61 -5.52
CA GLU A 88 -3.43 8.80 -4.96
C GLU A 88 -4.82 9.35 -5.30
N VAL A 89 -4.91 10.65 -5.58
CA VAL A 89 -6.18 11.34 -5.84
C VAL A 89 -6.49 11.27 -7.33
N GLU A 90 -5.53 11.68 -8.15
CA GLU A 90 -5.74 11.80 -9.60
C GLU A 90 -5.43 10.50 -10.35
N ARG A 91 -4.52 9.66 -9.83
CA ARG A 91 -4.08 8.40 -10.48
C ARG A 91 -4.12 7.19 -9.54
N PRO A 92 -5.24 6.92 -8.85
CA PRO A 92 -5.32 5.91 -7.79
C PRO A 92 -4.94 4.50 -8.27
N GLY A 93 -5.32 4.12 -9.50
CA GLY A 93 -4.99 2.82 -10.07
C GLY A 93 -3.50 2.61 -10.29
N LEU A 94 -2.81 3.62 -10.83
CA LEU A 94 -1.37 3.55 -11.06
C LEU A 94 -0.60 3.59 -9.74
N SER A 95 -1.00 4.46 -8.81
CA SER A 95 -0.42 4.56 -7.47
C SER A 95 -0.53 3.24 -6.70
N ASN A 96 -1.66 2.54 -6.83
CA ASN A 96 -1.85 1.21 -6.25
C ASN A 96 -0.86 0.17 -6.82
N LEU A 97 -0.61 0.17 -8.14
CA LEU A 97 0.37 -0.74 -8.76
C LEU A 97 1.81 -0.43 -8.32
N ILE A 98 2.16 0.85 -8.24
CA ILE A 98 3.47 1.30 -7.75
C ILE A 98 3.68 0.83 -6.30
N ARG A 99 2.66 0.96 -5.46
CA ARG A 99 2.67 0.51 -4.06
C ARG A 99 2.88 -1.00 -3.93
N ILE A 100 2.17 -1.81 -4.73
CA ILE A 100 2.37 -3.27 -4.78
C ILE A 100 3.81 -3.62 -5.17
N LEU A 101 4.37 -2.92 -6.18
CA LEU A 101 5.75 -3.13 -6.62
C LEU A 101 6.77 -2.75 -5.52
N ALA A 102 6.53 -1.64 -4.83
CA ALA A 102 7.37 -1.14 -3.75
C ALA A 102 7.41 -2.12 -2.57
N ALA A 103 6.23 -2.61 -2.16
CA ALA A 103 6.09 -3.63 -1.13
C ALA A 103 6.85 -4.91 -1.47
N ARG A 104 6.74 -5.40 -2.71
CA ARG A 104 7.51 -6.58 -3.18
C ARG A 104 9.03 -6.36 -3.08
N ARG A 105 9.50 -5.13 -3.32
CA ARG A 105 10.92 -4.77 -3.28
C ARG A 105 11.44 -4.48 -1.86
N GLY A 106 10.59 -4.53 -0.85
CA GLY A 106 10.93 -4.10 0.52
C GLY A 106 11.17 -2.59 0.64
N LYS A 107 10.70 -1.80 -0.32
CA LYS A 107 10.78 -0.33 -0.29
C LYS A 107 9.43 0.21 0.17
N SER A 108 9.29 0.48 1.47
CA SER A 108 8.05 1.04 2.04
C SER A 108 7.97 2.57 1.95
N ASN A 109 9.05 3.24 1.53
CA ASN A 109 9.12 4.70 1.47
C ASN A 109 9.15 5.13 -0.02
N LEU A 110 8.01 5.57 -0.54
CA LEU A 110 7.86 6.27 -1.82
C LEU A 110 7.24 7.64 -1.58
#